data_AF-A0A3B8LIK3-F1
#
_entry.id   AF-A0A3B8LIK3-F1
#
_cell.length_a   1.000
_cell.length_b   1.000
_cell.length_c   1.000
_cell.angle_alpha   90.00
_cell.angle_beta   90.00
_cell.angle_gamma   90.00
#
_symmetry.space_group_name_H-M   'P 1'
#
loop_
_entity.id
_entity.type
_entity.pdbx_description
1 polymer ?
#
loop_
_entity_poly.entity_id
_entity_poly.type
_entity_poly.pdbx_seq_one_letter_code
_entity_poly.pdbx_strand_id
1 'polypeptide(L)'
;MKVDSLFVLLSRLLLVLSICLPQVAHAQLSDDDEPPTVAVIKVVGNLRTEAQAIKNQIQHKTGVALNASVIREDTRRIYRMGRFNDVRVEAEQTSKGLLLLFIVKEKPAIRKIRIKGNKEVQEDDIKGVLDVKRYGILNRAQIQKNVKKIKDLYIEKGYYLATVRAEISKLKKASVVVTFRINENAKIHIRQINFVGNKQVPSGTLRRYLQTSEHDLISWVTGRSTYQQALIKRDLFFLQSYYLDNGYVTVKLGDPKVYLGRNKRSMYITYWITEGKTYRYGDIDVAGKLLWKKEKVKSWMTIKKGELFSRSKLYKENILRLTTRYQDRGYAYVNVIPRHKLDHKKQLFHLTMQIQPGPRVRIERIEVTGNSKTQDKVIRREIRVYEGDYYNGSKVQLSQRRVFALGFFEKTHPLYGIKVVSRRGSKPDRIILRFIVKEKSTGTFQVGAGLSTFEGLVFNAQVSQNNLMGRGQTMSLAAQVSGIRQLFQLQFVDPHLLDTDWTFAFSAYNSQRDLSTFFSIGFRQTTTGGTLTWGYPLIDNLNALVTYKFERVFIEPVGITRDSDIRLKGFFSGTDGPTITSSVRATVRYDLRNNRLFPS
;
A
#
# COMPACT_ATOMS: atom_id res chain seq x y z
N MET A 1 -31.77 -33.19 76.35
CA MET A 1 -32.81 -32.12 76.30
C MET A 1 -33.37 -32.12 74.89
N LYS A 2 -34.42 -32.92 74.64
CA LYS A 2 -35.85 -32.51 74.68
C LYS A 2 -36.08 -31.31 73.74
N VAL A 3 -36.62 -31.44 72.52
CA VAL A 3 -37.88 -32.07 72.06
C VAL A 3 -39.11 -31.30 72.57
N ASP A 4 -39.93 -30.95 71.57
CA ASP A 4 -41.36 -30.64 71.61
C ASP A 4 -41.86 -29.22 71.87
N SER A 5 -42.47 -28.70 70.80
CA SER A 5 -43.88 -28.25 70.79
C SER A 5 -44.13 -26.86 71.39
N LEU A 6 -45.21 -26.13 71.11
CA LEU A 6 -46.54 -26.48 70.65
C LEU A 6 -47.12 -25.12 70.20
N PHE A 7 -47.65 -24.96 68.99
CA PHE A 7 -49.06 -25.25 68.75
C PHE A 7 -50.02 -24.49 69.70
N VAL A 8 -49.95 -23.15 69.79
CA VAL A 8 -51.03 -22.38 70.48
C VAL A 8 -51.48 -21.08 69.81
N LEU A 9 -50.76 -20.50 68.84
CA LEU A 9 -51.22 -19.24 68.20
C LEU A 9 -51.78 -19.41 66.78
N LEU A 10 -52.18 -20.65 66.43
CA LEU A 10 -52.79 -21.00 65.16
C LEU A 10 -54.29 -21.37 65.25
N SER A 11 -54.99 -21.10 66.36
CA SER A 11 -56.37 -21.59 66.55
C SER A 11 -57.41 -20.60 67.12
N ARG A 12 -57.19 -19.27 67.06
CA ARG A 12 -58.13 -18.30 67.65
C ARG A 12 -58.55 -17.10 66.79
N LEU A 13 -58.56 -17.22 65.47
CA LEU A 13 -59.26 -16.21 64.65
C LEU A 13 -59.94 -16.82 63.41
N LEU A 14 -60.74 -17.86 63.65
CA LEU A 14 -61.72 -18.38 62.70
C LEU A 14 -63.05 -18.58 63.44
N LEU A 15 -64.11 -17.99 62.86
CA LEU A 15 -65.53 -17.95 63.23
C LEU A 15 -65.96 -16.99 64.36
N VAL A 16 -66.52 -15.83 63.99
CA VAL A 16 -67.98 -15.54 63.86
C VAL A 16 -68.09 -14.25 63.02
N LEU A 17 -68.24 -14.33 61.70
CA LEU A 17 -69.50 -14.16 60.95
C LEU A 17 -70.43 -13.03 61.48
N SER A 18 -70.28 -11.82 60.93
CA SER A 18 -71.44 -11.04 60.47
C SER A 18 -71.04 -9.80 59.67
N ILE A 19 -71.50 -9.80 58.42
CA ILE A 19 -71.90 -8.62 57.63
C ILE A 19 -70.80 -7.58 57.38
N CYS A 20 -69.98 -7.86 56.37
CA CYS A 20 -69.84 -6.94 55.25
C CYS A 20 -69.26 -7.74 54.08
N LEU A 21 -70.09 -7.99 53.06
CA LEU A 21 -69.60 -8.35 51.75
C LEU A 21 -68.55 -7.29 51.37
N PRO A 22 -67.27 -7.62 51.14
CA PRO A 22 -66.51 -6.78 50.25
C PRO A 22 -67.21 -6.97 48.90
N GLN A 23 -67.93 -5.94 48.46
CA GLN A 23 -68.16 -5.76 47.05
C GLN A 23 -66.81 -6.06 46.39
N VAL A 24 -66.76 -7.15 45.63
CA VAL A 24 -65.84 -7.21 44.50
C VAL A 24 -66.32 -6.05 43.65
N ALA A 25 -65.77 -4.87 43.93
CA ALA A 25 -65.60 -3.84 42.95
C ALA A 25 -64.76 -4.53 41.89
N HIS A 26 -65.46 -5.22 40.99
CA HIS A 26 -65.16 -5.14 39.58
C HIS A 26 -65.03 -3.65 39.36
N ALA A 27 -63.80 -3.14 39.51
CA ALA A 27 -63.43 -1.93 38.83
C ALA A 27 -63.70 -2.31 37.38
N GLN A 28 -64.89 -1.92 36.91
CA GLN A 28 -65.14 -1.76 35.51
C GLN A 28 -63.94 -0.96 35.05
N LEU A 29 -63.04 -1.64 34.34
CA LEU A 29 -62.17 -0.97 33.41
C LEU A 29 -63.17 -0.25 32.50
N SER A 30 -63.42 1.02 32.81
CA SER A 30 -63.98 1.97 31.87
C SER A 30 -62.97 2.00 30.74
N ASP A 31 -63.25 1.18 29.74
CA ASP A 31 -62.52 1.04 28.49
C ASP A 31 -62.86 2.24 27.57
N ASP A 32 -62.82 3.45 28.14
CA ASP A 32 -63.24 4.69 27.47
C ASP A 32 -62.57 5.94 28.07
N ASP A 33 -61.34 5.80 28.60
CA ASP A 33 -60.44 6.96 28.71
C ASP A 33 -59.61 6.98 27.43
N GLU A 34 -60.01 7.83 26.47
CA GLU A 34 -59.18 8.10 25.28
C GLU A 34 -57.73 8.37 25.76
N PRO A 35 -56.71 7.71 25.19
CA PRO A 35 -55.36 7.84 25.71
C PRO A 35 -54.96 9.32 25.71
N PRO A 36 -54.45 9.86 26.84
CA PRO A 36 -54.33 11.29 27.02
C PRO A 36 -53.56 11.90 25.84
N THR A 37 -54.21 12.86 25.18
CA THR A 37 -53.67 13.46 23.97
C THR A 37 -52.45 14.32 24.29
N VAL A 38 -51.39 14.15 23.50
CA VAL A 38 -50.14 14.91 23.65
C VAL A 38 -50.37 16.35 23.22
N ALA A 39 -50.38 17.28 24.17
CA ALA A 39 -50.56 18.70 23.89
C ALA A 39 -49.26 19.35 23.42
N VAL A 40 -48.12 19.00 24.04
CA VAL A 40 -46.83 19.66 23.79
C VAL A 40 -45.69 18.64 23.86
N ILE A 41 -44.71 18.78 22.96
CA ILE A 41 -43.45 18.01 22.98
C ILE A 41 -42.28 18.97 23.22
N LYS A 42 -41.55 18.72 24.31
CA LYS A 42 -40.39 19.52 24.72
C LYS A 42 -39.15 18.65 24.82
N VAL A 43 -38.00 19.20 24.42
CA VAL A 43 -36.70 18.54 24.52
C VAL A 43 -35.84 19.35 25.49
N VAL A 44 -35.22 18.69 26.45
CA VAL A 44 -34.37 19.31 27.48
C VAL A 44 -33.08 18.52 27.65
N GLY A 45 -31.98 19.23 27.96
CA GLY A 45 -30.66 18.63 28.19
C GLY A 45 -29.77 18.54 26.95
N ASN A 46 -30.26 18.99 25.79
CA ASN A 46 -29.44 19.21 24.61
C ASN A 46 -28.55 20.46 24.80
N LEU A 47 -27.31 20.38 24.31
CA LEU A 47 -26.31 21.44 24.49
C LEU A 47 -25.76 21.91 23.14
N ARG A 48 -25.36 20.97 22.28
CA ARG A 48 -24.82 21.25 20.94
C ARG A 48 -25.75 20.80 19.82
N THR A 49 -26.63 19.86 20.09
CA THR A 49 -27.63 19.40 19.13
C THR A 49 -28.83 20.32 19.26
N GLU A 50 -29.28 20.91 18.16
CA GLU A 50 -30.46 21.76 18.16
C GLU A 50 -31.70 20.96 18.55
N ALA A 51 -32.57 21.56 19.37
CA ALA A 51 -33.79 20.90 19.84
C ALA A 51 -34.68 20.48 18.66
N GLN A 52 -34.72 21.26 17.58
CA GLN A 52 -35.50 20.93 16.38
C GLN A 52 -34.98 19.67 15.67
N ALA A 53 -33.66 19.47 15.61
CA ALA A 53 -33.09 18.27 15.00
C ALA A 53 -33.47 16.99 15.77
N ILE A 54 -33.65 17.09 17.09
CA ILE A 54 -34.14 16.00 17.94
C ILE A 54 -35.64 15.79 17.72
N LYS A 55 -36.42 16.87 17.69
CA LYS A 55 -37.87 16.83 17.41
C LYS A 55 -38.18 16.19 16.06
N ASN A 56 -37.38 16.44 15.03
CA ASN A 56 -37.55 15.84 13.69
C ASN A 56 -37.37 14.30 13.68
N GLN A 57 -36.81 13.70 14.73
CA GLN A 57 -36.70 12.24 14.87
C GLN A 57 -37.89 11.61 15.61
N ILE A 58 -38.75 12.43 16.20
CA ILE A 58 -39.93 12.01 16.96
C ILE A 58 -41.11 11.89 15.98
N GLN A 59 -41.75 10.72 15.97
CA GLN A 59 -42.93 10.43 15.15
C GLN A 59 -44.23 10.86 15.84
N HIS A 60 -44.27 10.89 17.18
CA HIS A 60 -45.40 11.50 17.89
C HIS A 60 -45.60 12.96 17.48
N LYS A 61 -46.84 13.30 17.17
CA LYS A 61 -47.29 14.66 16.87
C LYS A 61 -48.18 15.18 18.00
N THR A 62 -48.21 16.51 18.15
CA THR A 62 -49.16 17.19 19.02
C THR A 62 -50.59 16.94 18.54
N GLY A 63 -51.52 16.69 19.47
CA GLY A 63 -52.92 16.38 19.19
C GLY A 63 -53.23 14.89 18.97
N VAL A 64 -52.25 13.99 19.11
CA VAL A 64 -52.42 12.54 18.97
C VAL A 64 -52.41 11.87 20.34
N ALA A 65 -53.21 10.82 20.51
CA ALA A 65 -53.27 9.99 21.70
C ALA A 65 -51.90 9.34 22.01
N LEU A 66 -51.54 9.26 23.29
CA LEU A 66 -50.25 8.71 23.72
C LEU A 66 -50.12 7.21 23.36
N ASN A 67 -49.05 6.83 22.64
CA ASN A 67 -48.78 5.43 22.30
C ASN A 67 -47.41 4.96 22.78
N ALA A 68 -47.38 4.05 23.75
CA ALA A 68 -46.13 3.53 24.34
C ALA A 68 -45.19 2.85 23.32
N SER A 69 -45.72 2.22 22.27
CA SER A 69 -44.92 1.60 21.21
C SER A 69 -44.18 2.65 20.37
N VAL A 70 -44.88 3.73 20.02
CA VAL A 70 -44.31 4.85 19.25
C VAL A 70 -43.30 5.63 20.11
N ILE A 71 -43.52 5.82 21.42
CA ILE A 71 -42.52 6.44 22.32
C ILE A 71 -41.22 5.63 22.35
N ARG A 72 -41.34 4.30 22.39
CA ARG A 72 -40.17 3.40 22.37
C ARG A 72 -39.41 3.52 21.05
N GLU A 73 -40.12 3.68 19.94
CA GLU A 73 -39.50 3.90 18.63
C GLU A 73 -38.84 5.27 18.52
N ASP A 74 -39.50 6.33 19.00
CA ASP A 74 -38.97 7.70 19.08
C ASP A 74 -37.68 7.74 19.90
N THR A 75 -37.69 7.10 21.06
CA THR A 75 -36.51 6.96 21.92
C THR A 75 -35.37 6.24 21.18
N ARG A 76 -35.66 5.15 20.45
CA ARG A 76 -34.66 4.45 19.63
C ARG A 76 -34.13 5.32 18.49
N ARG A 77 -34.98 6.10 17.82
CA ARG A 77 -34.57 7.02 16.73
C ARG A 77 -33.63 8.10 17.24
N ILE A 78 -33.94 8.71 18.39
CA ILE A 78 -33.06 9.68 19.06
C ILE A 78 -31.73 9.01 19.46
N TYR A 79 -31.75 7.79 20.01
CA TYR A 79 -30.52 7.04 20.31
C TYR A 79 -29.68 6.72 19.06
N ARG A 80 -30.32 6.38 17.93
CA ARG A 80 -29.65 6.09 16.65
C ARG A 80 -28.92 7.29 16.04
N MET A 81 -29.29 8.52 16.44
CA MET A 81 -28.49 9.71 16.10
C MET A 81 -27.05 9.61 16.63
N GLY A 82 -26.80 8.75 17.64
CA GLY A 82 -25.47 8.44 18.15
C GLY A 82 -24.85 9.51 19.04
N ARG A 83 -25.57 10.63 19.30
CA ARG A 83 -25.08 11.82 20.02
C ARG A 83 -25.39 11.84 21.52
N PHE A 84 -26.20 10.91 22.04
CA PHE A 84 -26.68 10.92 23.43
C PHE A 84 -26.22 9.67 24.20
N ASN A 85 -25.91 9.85 25.48
CA ASN A 85 -25.62 8.78 26.44
C ASN A 85 -26.90 8.21 27.07
N ASP A 86 -27.87 9.08 27.30
CA ASP A 86 -29.13 8.77 27.95
C ASP A 86 -30.27 9.53 27.25
N VAL A 87 -31.40 8.87 27.03
CA VAL A 87 -32.63 9.47 26.50
C VAL A 87 -33.77 8.94 27.33
N ARG A 88 -34.44 9.83 28.06
CA ARG A 88 -35.61 9.53 28.88
C ARG A 88 -36.80 10.32 28.39
N VAL A 89 -37.99 9.76 28.59
CA VAL A 89 -39.25 10.42 28.27
C VAL A 89 -40.06 10.44 29.55
N GLU A 90 -40.39 11.65 30.00
CA GLU A 90 -41.28 11.88 31.12
C GLU A 90 -42.57 12.50 30.59
N ALA A 91 -43.70 12.14 31.19
CA ALA A 91 -45.01 12.66 30.81
C ALA A 91 -45.60 13.39 32.02
N GLU A 92 -45.98 14.66 31.82
CA GLU A 92 -46.57 15.50 32.86
C GLU A 92 -47.95 15.97 32.42
N GLN A 93 -48.94 15.85 33.30
CA GLN A 93 -50.29 16.37 33.03
C GLN A 93 -50.30 17.89 33.18
N THR A 94 -50.82 18.61 32.17
CA THR A 94 -50.97 20.07 32.22
C THR A 94 -52.42 20.48 31.97
N SER A 95 -52.77 21.73 32.28
CA SER A 95 -54.11 22.29 32.03
C SER A 95 -54.55 22.33 30.56
N LYS A 96 -53.65 22.02 29.62
CA LYS A 96 -53.89 21.97 28.17
C LYS A 96 -53.74 20.56 27.57
N GLY A 97 -53.52 19.52 28.39
CA GLY A 97 -53.28 18.12 27.98
C GLY A 97 -51.91 17.59 28.42
N LEU A 98 -51.43 16.50 27.82
CA LEU A 98 -50.21 15.81 28.25
C LEU A 98 -48.94 16.45 27.64
N LEU A 99 -47.97 16.81 28.49
CA LEU A 99 -46.64 17.29 28.09
C LEU A 99 -45.67 16.11 28.02
N LEU A 100 -45.08 15.86 26.85
CA LEU A 100 -43.99 14.90 26.70
C LEU A 100 -42.63 15.60 26.76
N LEU A 101 -41.86 15.28 27.79
CA LEU A 101 -40.53 15.81 28.05
C LEU A 101 -39.46 14.78 27.67
N PHE A 102 -38.80 15.01 26.55
CA PHE A 102 -37.63 14.24 26.13
C PHE A 102 -36.38 14.81 26.79
N ILE A 103 -35.93 14.16 27.86
CA ILE A 103 -34.71 14.51 28.59
C ILE A 103 -33.54 13.75 27.96
N VAL A 104 -32.63 14.49 27.33
CA VAL A 104 -31.45 13.93 26.66
C VAL A 104 -30.18 14.31 27.39
N LYS A 105 -29.24 13.36 27.50
CA LYS A 105 -27.88 13.62 28.01
C LYS A 105 -26.88 13.46 26.88
N GLU A 106 -26.43 14.57 26.31
CA GLU A 106 -25.44 14.53 25.22
C GLU A 106 -24.14 13.83 25.61
N LYS A 107 -23.56 13.11 24.64
CA LYS A 107 -22.20 12.59 24.72
C LYS A 107 -21.22 13.76 24.75
N PRO A 108 -20.18 13.70 25.60
CA PRO A 108 -19.20 14.76 25.61
C PRO A 108 -18.41 14.81 24.30
N ALA A 109 -18.03 16.00 23.87
CA ALA A 109 -17.17 16.18 22.69
C ALA A 109 -15.68 16.20 23.07
N ILE A 110 -14.83 15.68 22.19
CA ILE A 110 -13.38 15.65 22.37
C ILE A 110 -12.82 17.05 22.03
N ARG A 111 -12.49 17.84 23.05
CA ARG A 111 -11.94 19.19 22.86
C ARG A 111 -10.48 19.17 22.44
N LYS A 112 -9.68 18.27 23.03
CA LYS A 112 -8.25 18.13 22.75
C LYS A 112 -7.86 16.65 22.86
N ILE A 113 -6.98 16.23 21.96
CA ILE A 113 -6.28 14.95 22.04
C ILE A 113 -4.85 15.28 22.45
N ARG A 114 -4.33 14.60 23.48
CA ARG A 114 -2.94 14.73 23.93
C ARG A 114 -2.27 13.37 23.81
N ILE A 115 -1.05 13.35 23.33
CA ILE A 115 -0.20 12.16 23.31
C ILE A 115 0.96 12.46 24.27
N LYS A 116 1.29 11.51 25.14
CA LYS A 116 2.37 11.66 26.12
C LYS A 116 3.18 10.38 26.19
N GLY A 117 4.50 10.54 26.32
CA GLY A 117 5.44 9.43 26.44
C GLY A 117 5.91 8.86 25.11
N ASN A 118 5.62 9.53 23.99
CA ASN A 118 6.18 9.22 22.68
C ASN A 118 7.54 9.92 22.50
N LYS A 119 8.64 9.19 22.72
CA LYS A 119 10.01 9.71 22.52
C LYS A 119 10.59 9.21 21.20
N GLU A 120 10.36 7.93 20.91
CA GLU A 120 10.94 7.24 19.75
C GLU A 120 10.06 7.31 18.50
N VAL A 121 8.74 7.50 18.68
CA VAL A 121 7.76 7.60 17.58
C VAL A 121 7.26 9.03 17.47
N GLN A 122 7.40 9.62 16.28
CA GLN A 122 6.92 10.97 16.01
C GLN A 122 5.42 11.09 16.27
N GLU A 123 5.00 12.20 16.89
CA GLU A 123 3.60 12.42 17.27
C GLU A 123 2.67 12.42 16.05
N ASP A 124 3.14 12.87 14.90
CA ASP A 124 2.35 12.94 13.67
C ASP A 124 2.05 11.56 13.07
N ASP A 125 2.98 10.61 13.19
CA ASP A 125 2.73 9.20 12.83
C ASP A 125 1.61 8.61 13.70
N ILE A 126 1.63 8.91 14.99
CA ILE A 126 0.61 8.46 15.95
C ILE A 126 -0.73 9.11 15.61
N LYS A 127 -0.77 10.41 15.32
CA LYS A 127 -1.99 11.10 14.89
C LYS A 127 -2.54 10.54 13.58
N GLY A 128 -1.66 10.15 12.65
CA GLY A 128 -2.03 9.58 11.35
C GLY A 128 -2.84 8.28 11.47
N VAL A 129 -2.63 7.49 12.51
CA VAL A 129 -3.38 6.24 12.75
C VAL A 129 -4.66 6.41 13.58
N LEU A 130 -4.90 7.59 14.18
CA LEU A 130 -6.07 7.84 15.03
C LEU A 130 -7.35 8.01 14.20
N ASP A 131 -8.38 7.22 14.53
CA ASP A 131 -9.73 7.45 13.97
C ASP A 131 -10.48 8.58 14.70
N VAL A 132 -10.06 8.93 15.93
CA VAL A 132 -10.72 9.99 16.71
C VAL A 132 -10.16 11.33 16.29
N LYS A 133 -11.06 12.27 16.00
CA LYS A 133 -10.71 13.63 15.62
C LYS A 133 -11.05 14.61 16.72
N ARG A 134 -10.33 15.73 16.75
CA ARG A 134 -10.70 16.90 17.56
C ARG A 134 -12.12 17.33 17.18
N TYR A 135 -12.89 17.74 18.17
CA TYR A 135 -14.32 18.11 18.08
C TYR A 135 -15.29 16.97 17.75
N GLY A 136 -14.80 15.73 17.61
CA GLY A 136 -15.64 14.55 17.47
C GLY A 136 -16.38 14.18 18.76
N ILE A 137 -17.45 13.39 18.63
CA ILE A 137 -18.19 12.83 19.76
C ILE A 137 -17.35 11.76 20.45
N LEU A 138 -17.32 11.75 21.79
CA LEU A 138 -16.64 10.72 22.55
C LEU A 138 -17.29 9.36 22.32
N ASN A 139 -16.56 8.44 21.71
CA ASN A 139 -16.92 7.04 21.63
C ASN A 139 -15.84 6.18 22.32
N ARG A 140 -16.22 5.52 23.41
CA ARG A 140 -15.30 4.69 24.21
C ARG A 140 -14.76 3.49 23.42
N ALA A 141 -15.60 2.87 22.59
CA ALA A 141 -15.17 1.76 21.73
C ALA A 141 -14.14 2.24 20.69
N GLN A 142 -14.35 3.43 20.11
CA GLN A 142 -13.40 4.05 19.20
C GLN A 142 -12.06 4.36 19.88
N ILE A 143 -12.09 4.83 21.14
CA ILE A 143 -10.86 5.08 21.92
C ILE A 143 -10.09 3.79 22.15
N GLN A 144 -10.77 2.71 22.54
CA GLN A 144 -10.10 1.41 22.73
C GLN A 144 -9.53 0.87 21.43
N LYS A 145 -10.25 1.05 20.31
CA LYS A 145 -9.72 0.72 18.98
C LYS A 145 -8.45 1.53 18.67
N ASN A 146 -8.43 2.81 18.98
CA ASN A 146 -7.24 3.65 18.79
C ASN A 146 -6.09 3.27 19.73
N VAL A 147 -6.36 2.90 20.99
CA VAL A 147 -5.33 2.34 21.88
C VAL A 147 -4.66 1.14 21.23
N LYS A 148 -5.45 0.23 20.65
CA LYS A 148 -4.93 -0.91 19.90
C LYS A 148 -4.14 -0.47 18.67
N LYS A 149 -4.64 0.45 17.85
CA LYS A 149 -3.92 0.96 16.67
C LYS A 149 -2.57 1.60 17.00
N ILE A 150 -2.51 2.41 18.06
CA ILE A 150 -1.25 3.00 18.52
C ILE A 150 -0.32 1.88 18.99
N LYS A 151 -0.81 0.90 19.76
CA LYS A 151 0.00 -0.25 20.18
C LYS A 151 0.53 -1.03 18.98
N ASP A 152 -0.30 -1.27 17.98
CA ASP A 152 0.09 -1.98 16.75
C ASP A 152 1.15 -1.20 15.96
N LEU A 153 1.04 0.14 15.85
CA LEU A 153 2.07 1.02 15.26
C LEU A 153 3.41 0.90 16.00
N TYR A 154 3.39 0.86 17.34
CA TYR A 154 4.60 0.66 18.14
C TYR A 154 5.22 -0.73 17.94
N ILE A 155 4.38 -1.77 17.87
CA ILE A 155 4.81 -3.13 17.54
C ILE A 155 5.48 -3.15 16.17
N GLU A 156 4.91 -2.51 15.15
CA GLU A 156 5.49 -2.41 13.81
C GLU A 156 6.84 -1.70 13.79
N LYS A 157 7.05 -0.71 14.66
CA LYS A 157 8.34 -0.02 14.84
C LYS A 157 9.34 -0.79 15.71
N GLY A 158 8.98 -1.98 16.20
CA GLY A 158 9.83 -2.87 16.99
C GLY A 158 9.69 -2.74 18.51
N TYR A 159 8.76 -1.92 19.00
CA TYR A 159 8.47 -1.74 20.43
C TYR A 159 7.36 -2.70 20.88
N TYR A 160 7.65 -3.99 20.84
CA TYR A 160 6.66 -5.04 21.11
C TYR A 160 6.03 -4.97 22.50
N LEU A 161 6.81 -4.51 23.49
CA LEU A 161 6.36 -4.34 24.88
C LEU A 161 5.72 -2.97 25.15
N ALA A 162 5.50 -2.15 24.12
CA ALA A 162 4.85 -0.86 24.31
C ALA A 162 3.46 -1.05 24.94
N THR A 163 3.16 -0.20 25.91
CA THR A 163 1.85 -0.15 26.55
C THR A 163 1.22 1.21 26.28
N VAL A 164 -0.06 1.19 25.94
CA VAL A 164 -0.82 2.39 25.62
C VAL A 164 -2.05 2.40 26.52
N ARG A 165 -2.28 3.51 27.21
CA ARG A 165 -3.46 3.73 28.04
C ARG A 165 -4.16 5.01 27.60
N ALA A 166 -5.48 5.01 27.59
CA ALA A 166 -6.27 6.20 27.32
C ALA A 166 -6.90 6.72 28.61
N GLU A 167 -6.60 7.97 28.95
CA GLU A 167 -7.19 8.70 30.07
C GLU A 167 -8.18 9.73 29.53
N ILE A 168 -9.39 9.75 30.08
CA ILE A 168 -10.45 10.69 29.69
C ILE A 168 -10.68 11.66 30.84
N SER A 169 -10.22 12.90 30.67
CA SER A 169 -10.42 13.96 31.66
C SER A 169 -11.63 14.80 31.28
N LYS A 170 -12.64 14.85 32.15
CA LYS A 170 -13.82 15.72 31.96
C LYS A 170 -13.44 17.18 32.12
N LEU A 171 -14.00 18.04 31.26
CA LEU A 171 -13.91 19.50 31.32
C LEU A 171 -15.31 20.10 31.57
N LYS A 172 -15.34 21.40 31.88
CA LYS A 172 -16.59 22.20 31.91
C LYS A 172 -17.32 22.12 30.55
N LYS A 173 -18.66 22.21 30.55
CA LYS A 173 -19.54 22.21 29.36
C LYS A 173 -19.48 20.93 28.49
N ALA A 174 -19.74 19.76 29.10
CA ALA A 174 -19.84 18.46 28.39
C ALA A 174 -18.73 18.22 27.36
N SER A 175 -17.49 18.47 27.76
CA SER A 175 -16.31 18.34 26.91
C SER A 175 -15.27 17.47 27.62
N VAL A 176 -14.42 16.78 26.87
CA VAL A 176 -13.37 15.92 27.42
C VAL A 176 -12.03 16.16 26.72
N VAL A 177 -10.94 15.94 27.46
CA VAL A 177 -9.61 15.75 26.89
C VAL A 177 -9.31 14.26 26.91
N VAL A 178 -8.91 13.72 25.76
CA VAL A 178 -8.44 12.34 25.67
C VAL A 178 -6.92 12.37 25.65
N THR A 179 -6.28 11.79 26.65
CA THR A 179 -4.83 11.67 26.75
C THR A 179 -4.42 10.23 26.52
N PHE A 180 -3.69 9.96 25.44
CA PHE A 180 -3.03 8.69 25.22
C PHE A 180 -1.66 8.73 25.90
N ARG A 181 -1.51 7.95 26.98
CA ARG A 181 -0.22 7.75 27.66
C ARG A 181 0.43 6.50 27.11
N ILE A 182 1.64 6.66 26.61
CA ILE A 182 2.42 5.60 26.01
C ILE A 182 3.65 5.38 26.88
N ASN A 183 3.91 4.11 27.19
CA ASN A 183 5.21 3.67 27.66
C ASN A 183 5.80 2.76 26.59
N GLU A 184 6.81 3.26 25.88
CA GLU A 184 7.38 2.63 24.68
C GLU A 184 8.16 1.36 25.04
N ASN A 185 8.79 1.33 26.21
CA ASN A 185 9.74 0.30 26.63
C ASN A 185 10.89 0.10 25.63
N ALA A 186 11.77 -0.87 25.88
CA ALA A 186 12.92 -1.12 25.00
C ALA A 186 12.48 -1.75 23.67
N LYS A 187 13.18 -1.37 22.59
CA LYS A 187 13.06 -2.00 21.28
C LYS A 187 13.51 -3.46 21.34
N ILE A 188 12.74 -4.34 20.69
CA ILE A 188 13.01 -5.78 20.70
C ILE A 188 13.57 -6.22 19.36
N HIS A 189 14.66 -6.98 19.43
CA HIS A 189 15.34 -7.54 18.27
C HIS A 189 15.19 -9.05 18.20
N ILE A 190 15.10 -9.56 16.97
CA ILE A 190 15.12 -11.00 16.66
C ILE A 190 16.55 -11.48 16.90
N ARG A 191 16.75 -12.26 17.96
CA ARG A 191 18.05 -12.81 18.30
C ARG A 191 18.34 -14.08 17.52
N GLN A 192 17.33 -14.92 17.32
CA GLN A 192 17.50 -16.20 16.66
C GLN A 192 16.21 -16.65 15.98
N ILE A 193 16.37 -17.24 14.80
CA ILE A 193 15.32 -17.89 14.04
C ILE A 193 15.63 -19.39 13.96
N ASN A 194 14.71 -20.18 14.48
CA ASN A 194 14.81 -21.63 14.54
C ASN A 194 13.84 -22.27 13.55
N PHE A 195 14.29 -23.35 12.94
CA PHE A 195 13.47 -24.22 12.10
C PHE A 195 13.45 -25.60 12.75
N VAL A 196 12.25 -26.16 12.89
CA VAL A 196 12.06 -27.49 13.48
C VAL A 196 11.33 -28.37 12.48
N GLY A 197 11.87 -29.55 12.23
CA GLY A 197 11.33 -30.53 11.30
C GLY A 197 11.87 -30.43 9.87
N ASN A 198 12.77 -29.49 9.59
CA ASN A 198 13.56 -29.49 8.37
C ASN A 198 14.70 -30.51 8.48
N LYS A 199 14.62 -31.61 7.73
CA LYS A 199 15.61 -32.71 7.75
C LYS A 199 16.43 -32.73 6.46
N GLN A 200 15.78 -32.51 5.32
CA GLN A 200 16.40 -32.55 4.00
C GLN A 200 16.96 -31.18 3.60
N VAL A 201 16.34 -30.08 4.06
CA VAL A 201 16.78 -28.72 3.75
C VAL A 201 17.55 -28.12 4.92
N PRO A 202 18.81 -27.66 4.73
CA PRO A 202 19.56 -26.99 5.78
C PRO A 202 18.89 -25.70 6.25
N SER A 203 18.89 -25.46 7.56
CA SER A 203 18.33 -24.25 8.18
C SER A 203 18.94 -22.95 7.64
N GLY A 204 20.23 -22.98 7.30
CA GLY A 204 20.92 -21.83 6.68
C GLY A 204 20.34 -21.44 5.31
N THR A 205 19.90 -22.41 4.51
CA THR A 205 19.23 -22.15 3.23
C THR A 205 17.88 -21.49 3.46
N LEU A 206 17.06 -22.03 4.38
CA LEU A 206 15.76 -21.47 4.71
C LEU A 206 15.87 -20.03 5.21
N ARG A 207 16.88 -19.74 6.04
CA ARG A 207 17.15 -18.40 6.57
C ARG A 207 17.40 -17.37 5.46
N ARG A 208 18.06 -17.74 4.35
CA ARG A 208 18.32 -16.84 3.20
C ARG A 208 17.05 -16.45 2.44
N TYR A 209 15.99 -17.26 2.52
CA TYR A 209 14.70 -16.98 1.88
C TYR A 209 13.75 -16.15 2.76
N LEU A 210 14.11 -15.92 4.03
CA LEU A 210 13.36 -15.05 4.91
C LEU A 210 13.66 -13.58 4.62
N GLN A 211 12.70 -12.72 4.94
CA GLN A 211 12.90 -11.28 4.95
C GLN A 211 13.18 -10.74 6.35
N THR A 212 12.71 -11.44 7.38
CA THR A 212 13.24 -11.22 8.73
C THR A 212 14.64 -11.79 8.82
N SER A 213 15.49 -11.12 9.60
CA SER A 213 16.86 -11.57 9.83
C SER A 213 17.16 -11.57 11.32
N GLU A 214 18.07 -12.46 11.71
CA GLU A 214 18.70 -12.39 13.02
C GLU A 214 19.51 -11.09 13.14
N HIS A 215 19.66 -10.58 14.37
CA HIS A 215 20.41 -9.35 14.62
C HIS A 215 21.91 -9.57 14.37
N ASP A 216 22.44 -8.92 13.33
CA ASP A 216 23.86 -8.89 12.94
C ASP A 216 24.38 -7.45 12.80
N LEU A 217 25.71 -7.25 12.71
CA LEU A 217 26.42 -5.96 12.70
C LEU A 217 25.96 -4.98 11.60
N ILE A 218 25.32 -5.46 10.52
CA ILE A 218 24.79 -4.64 9.41
C ILE A 218 23.24 -4.54 9.47
N SER A 219 22.59 -5.38 10.29
CA SER A 219 21.12 -5.50 10.32
C SER A 219 20.43 -4.27 10.94
N TRP A 220 21.15 -3.47 11.76
CA TRP A 220 20.62 -2.27 12.40
C TRP A 220 20.26 -1.17 11.40
N VAL A 221 20.99 -1.06 10.28
CA VAL A 221 20.73 -0.09 9.19
C VAL A 221 19.48 -0.47 8.39
N THR A 222 19.23 -1.76 8.20
CA THR A 222 18.15 -2.25 7.31
C THR A 222 16.81 -2.44 8.03
N GLY A 223 16.78 -2.39 9.37
CA GLY A 223 15.58 -2.60 10.18
C GLY A 223 15.02 -4.04 10.18
N ARG A 224 15.67 -4.99 9.50
CA ARG A 224 15.21 -6.38 9.29
C ARG A 224 15.26 -7.25 10.55
N SER A 225 15.97 -6.81 11.58
CA SER A 225 16.06 -7.49 12.88
C SER A 225 14.96 -7.09 13.86
N THR A 226 14.02 -6.22 13.47
CA THR A 226 12.89 -5.81 14.32
C THR A 226 11.69 -6.72 14.13
N TYR A 227 10.98 -7.02 15.22
CA TYR A 227 9.77 -7.84 15.13
C TYR A 227 8.66 -7.09 14.38
N GLN A 228 8.19 -7.68 13.29
CA GLN A 228 6.99 -7.24 12.58
C GLN A 228 6.13 -8.46 12.24
N GLN A 229 4.94 -8.54 12.81
CA GLN A 229 4.04 -9.68 12.58
C GLN A 229 3.71 -9.85 11.09
N ALA A 230 3.58 -8.75 10.34
CA ALA A 230 3.35 -8.78 8.90
C ALA A 230 4.51 -9.43 8.13
N LEU A 231 5.76 -9.16 8.52
CA LEU A 231 6.93 -9.77 7.90
C LEU A 231 7.02 -11.27 8.19
N ILE A 232 6.75 -11.70 9.42
CA ILE A 232 6.75 -13.12 9.82
C ILE A 232 5.69 -13.93 9.06
N LYS A 233 4.50 -13.36 8.88
CA LYS A 233 3.48 -14.00 8.04
C LYS A 233 3.94 -14.09 6.58
N ARG A 234 4.68 -13.09 6.09
CA ARG A 234 5.24 -13.07 4.73
C ARG A 234 6.33 -14.13 4.54
N ASP A 235 7.15 -14.32 5.57
CA ASP A 235 8.19 -15.36 5.63
C ASP A 235 7.64 -16.77 5.43
N LEU A 236 6.49 -17.10 6.03
CA LEU A 236 5.82 -18.39 5.78
C LEU A 236 5.54 -18.63 4.30
N PHE A 237 5.10 -17.60 3.57
CA PHE A 237 4.86 -17.73 2.12
C PHE A 237 6.15 -17.96 1.34
N PHE A 238 7.27 -17.34 1.75
CA PHE A 238 8.57 -17.55 1.11
C PHE A 238 9.10 -18.96 1.37
N LEU A 239 9.04 -19.44 2.61
CA LEU A 239 9.40 -20.81 2.95
C LEU A 239 8.54 -21.81 2.17
N GLN A 240 7.23 -21.61 2.15
CA GLN A 240 6.32 -22.49 1.41
C GLN A 240 6.64 -22.50 -0.08
N SER A 241 6.93 -21.32 -0.64
CA SER A 241 7.29 -21.20 -2.05
C SER A 241 8.61 -21.92 -2.36
N TYR A 242 9.62 -21.77 -1.51
CA TYR A 242 10.89 -22.49 -1.65
C TYR A 242 10.66 -24.01 -1.69
N TYR A 243 9.94 -24.58 -0.72
CA TYR A 243 9.68 -26.01 -0.67
C TYR A 243 8.88 -26.50 -1.90
N LEU A 244 7.82 -25.79 -2.29
CA LEU A 244 7.02 -26.13 -3.46
C LEU A 244 7.78 -25.99 -4.78
N ASP A 245 8.77 -25.10 -4.84
CA ASP A 245 9.62 -24.92 -6.03
C ASP A 245 10.74 -25.95 -6.11
N ASN A 246 11.05 -26.64 -5.00
CA ASN A 246 12.05 -27.71 -4.88
C ASN A 246 11.42 -29.10 -4.73
N GLY A 247 10.18 -29.29 -5.17
CA GLY A 247 9.55 -30.61 -5.29
C GLY A 247 8.75 -31.08 -4.08
N TYR A 248 8.71 -30.34 -2.97
CA TYR A 248 8.01 -30.75 -1.75
C TYR A 248 6.52 -30.37 -1.80
N VAL A 249 5.74 -31.16 -2.53
CA VAL A 249 4.31 -30.87 -2.79
C VAL A 249 3.46 -30.94 -1.51
N THR A 250 3.81 -31.81 -0.57
CA THR A 250 3.05 -32.05 0.66
C THR A 250 3.59 -31.26 1.86
N VAL A 251 4.40 -30.22 1.62
CA VAL A 251 4.95 -29.39 2.70
C VAL A 251 3.83 -28.75 3.53
N LYS A 252 3.96 -28.81 4.85
CA LYS A 252 3.08 -28.10 5.79
C LYS A 252 3.92 -27.22 6.71
N LEU A 253 3.52 -25.97 6.83
CA LEU A 253 4.11 -25.00 7.76
C LEU A 253 3.09 -24.72 8.87
N GLY A 254 3.53 -24.87 10.12
CA GLY A 254 2.73 -24.48 11.27
C GLY A 254 2.82 -22.98 11.55
N ASP A 255 1.93 -22.47 12.40
CA ASP A 255 2.03 -21.09 12.87
C ASP A 255 3.34 -20.88 13.64
N PRO A 256 4.08 -19.80 13.35
CA PRO A 256 5.35 -19.54 13.99
C PRO A 256 5.13 -19.19 15.45
N LYS A 257 5.90 -19.85 16.33
CA LYS A 257 5.88 -19.53 17.76
C LYS A 257 6.93 -18.47 18.05
N VAL A 258 6.51 -17.42 18.75
CA VAL A 258 7.34 -16.27 19.08
C VAL A 258 7.54 -16.24 20.60
N TYR A 259 8.79 -16.34 21.03
CA TYR A 259 9.15 -16.33 22.44
C TYR A 259 9.94 -15.07 22.78
N LEU A 260 9.57 -14.45 23.91
CA LEU A 260 10.30 -13.34 24.48
C LEU A 260 11.38 -13.87 25.43
N GLY A 261 12.62 -13.45 25.23
CA GLY A 261 13.72 -13.78 26.13
C GLY A 261 13.51 -13.15 27.51
N ARG A 262 14.12 -13.76 28.55
CA ARG A 262 14.06 -13.28 29.95
C ARG A 262 14.49 -11.81 30.09
N ASN A 263 15.42 -11.36 29.25
CA ASN A 263 15.92 -9.99 29.19
C ASN A 263 14.91 -8.95 28.65
N LYS A 264 13.74 -9.38 28.16
CA LYS A 264 12.70 -8.52 27.55
C LYS A 264 13.19 -7.65 26.38
N ARG A 265 14.33 -8.03 25.77
CA ARG A 265 14.98 -7.30 24.65
C ARG A 265 15.27 -8.20 23.46
N SER A 266 15.30 -9.52 23.66
CA SER A 266 15.54 -10.52 22.63
C SER A 266 14.29 -11.32 22.33
N MET A 267 14.06 -11.59 21.05
CA MET A 267 12.96 -12.42 20.58
C MET A 267 13.47 -13.63 19.80
N TYR A 268 12.81 -14.76 19.98
CA TYR A 268 13.12 -16.02 19.32
C TYR A 268 11.92 -16.46 18.51
N ILE A 269 12.13 -16.76 17.24
CA ILE A 269 11.05 -17.19 16.34
C ILE A 269 11.31 -18.63 15.95
N THR A 270 10.32 -19.50 16.13
CA THR A 270 10.43 -20.92 15.75
C THR A 270 9.38 -21.25 14.69
N TYR A 271 9.86 -21.67 13.51
CA TYR A 271 9.05 -22.17 12.41
C TYR A 271 8.99 -23.70 12.46
N TRP A 272 7.78 -24.25 12.54
CA TRP A 272 7.53 -25.69 12.50
C TRP A 272 7.24 -26.12 11.07
N ILE A 273 8.02 -27.07 10.55
CA ILE A 273 8.01 -27.50 9.16
C ILE A 273 7.82 -29.00 9.10
N THR A 274 6.85 -29.45 8.32
CA THR A 274 6.74 -30.84 7.88
C THR A 274 7.05 -30.87 6.39
N GLU A 275 8.28 -31.21 6.03
CA GLU A 275 8.78 -31.11 4.64
C GLU A 275 8.00 -32.00 3.67
N GLY A 276 7.70 -33.23 4.10
CA GLY A 276 7.14 -34.26 3.23
C GLY A 276 8.18 -34.84 2.25
N LYS A 277 7.68 -35.54 1.23
CA LYS A 277 8.51 -36.16 0.18
C LYS A 277 8.66 -35.23 -1.01
N THR A 278 9.76 -35.34 -1.74
CA THR A 278 9.93 -34.68 -3.04
C THR A 278 9.15 -35.45 -4.11
N TYR A 279 8.65 -34.73 -5.11
CA TYR A 279 7.92 -35.29 -6.25
C TYR A 279 8.54 -34.82 -7.56
N ARG A 280 8.47 -35.68 -8.58
CA ARG A 280 8.83 -35.35 -9.96
C ARG A 280 7.58 -35.30 -10.82
N TYR A 281 7.62 -34.54 -11.91
CA TYR A 281 6.53 -34.54 -12.88
C TYR A 281 6.38 -35.92 -13.52
N GLY A 282 5.18 -36.50 -13.40
CA GLY A 282 4.81 -37.76 -14.03
C GLY A 282 4.28 -37.53 -15.43
N ASP A 283 3.08 -38.05 -15.70
CA ASP A 283 2.42 -37.82 -16.99
C ASP A 283 1.89 -36.40 -17.07
N ILE A 284 2.17 -35.75 -18.21
CA ILE A 284 1.79 -34.38 -18.50
C ILE A 284 0.86 -34.40 -19.70
N ASP A 285 -0.34 -33.88 -19.49
CA ASP A 285 -1.40 -33.92 -20.48
C ASP A 285 -2.18 -32.62 -20.61
N VAL A 286 -2.91 -32.48 -21.71
CA VAL A 286 -3.74 -31.31 -22.00
C VAL A 286 -5.12 -31.79 -22.46
N ALA A 287 -6.17 -31.19 -21.92
CA ALA A 287 -7.56 -31.55 -22.20
C ALA A 287 -8.47 -30.32 -22.30
N GLY A 288 -9.72 -30.50 -22.72
CA GLY A 288 -10.72 -29.45 -22.84
C GLY A 288 -10.99 -29.03 -24.29
N LYS A 289 -11.48 -27.80 -24.49
CA LYS A 289 -11.85 -27.27 -25.81
C LYS A 289 -10.62 -26.63 -26.47
N LEU A 290 -9.72 -27.45 -26.97
CA LEU A 290 -8.46 -27.00 -27.57
C LEU A 290 -8.70 -26.37 -28.95
N LEU A 291 -8.02 -25.25 -29.22
CA LEU A 291 -8.05 -24.61 -30.56
C LEU A 291 -7.04 -25.24 -31.53
N TRP A 292 -6.07 -26.00 -31.00
CA TRP A 292 -5.03 -26.67 -31.77
C TRP A 292 -4.93 -28.13 -31.36
N LYS A 293 -4.29 -28.94 -32.22
CA LYS A 293 -3.93 -30.32 -31.90
C LYS A 293 -3.15 -30.39 -30.58
N LYS A 294 -3.40 -31.45 -29.82
CA LYS A 294 -2.89 -31.65 -28.46
C LYS A 294 -1.37 -31.59 -28.39
N GLU A 295 -0.70 -32.13 -29.40
CA GLU A 295 0.76 -32.18 -29.53
C GLU A 295 1.36 -30.77 -29.66
N LYS A 296 0.69 -29.88 -30.41
CA LYS A 296 1.11 -28.48 -30.57
C LYS A 296 0.93 -27.67 -29.29
N VAL A 297 -0.12 -27.95 -28.51
CA VAL A 297 -0.31 -27.27 -27.22
C VAL A 297 0.70 -27.79 -26.20
N LYS A 298 0.99 -29.10 -26.21
CA LYS A 298 2.05 -29.71 -25.39
C LYS A 298 3.44 -29.14 -25.71
N SER A 299 3.77 -28.87 -26.97
CA SER A 299 5.08 -28.32 -27.34
C SER A 299 5.33 -26.90 -26.81
N TRP A 300 4.28 -26.18 -26.39
CA TRP A 300 4.41 -24.88 -25.72
C TRP A 300 4.75 -24.99 -24.23
N MET A 301 4.59 -26.17 -23.63
CA MET A 301 4.92 -26.42 -22.24
C MET A 301 6.43 -26.57 -22.07
N THR A 302 6.97 -25.97 -21.01
CA THR A 302 8.41 -26.05 -20.66
C THR A 302 8.72 -27.19 -19.69
N ILE A 303 7.72 -27.67 -18.96
CA ILE A 303 7.89 -28.78 -18.01
C ILE A 303 7.97 -30.11 -18.77
N LYS A 304 8.92 -30.96 -18.35
CA LYS A 304 9.12 -32.31 -18.91
C LYS A 304 8.85 -33.39 -17.85
N LYS A 305 8.45 -34.58 -18.32
CA LYS A 305 8.33 -35.78 -17.47
C LYS A 305 9.69 -36.13 -16.85
N GLY A 306 9.70 -36.50 -15.57
CA GLY A 306 10.89 -36.83 -14.79
C GLY A 306 11.59 -35.63 -14.12
N GLU A 307 11.27 -34.40 -14.54
CA GLU A 307 11.80 -33.18 -13.92
C GLU A 307 11.29 -33.02 -12.47
N LEU A 308 12.08 -32.42 -11.58
CA LEU A 308 11.65 -32.11 -10.22
C LEU A 308 10.44 -31.16 -10.26
N PHE A 309 9.43 -31.41 -9.41
CA PHE A 309 8.26 -30.54 -9.35
C PHE A 309 8.67 -29.12 -8.91
N SER A 310 8.19 -28.12 -9.62
CA SER A 310 8.35 -26.72 -9.26
C SER A 310 7.05 -25.96 -9.53
N ARG A 311 6.45 -25.41 -8.47
CA ARG A 311 5.20 -24.64 -8.58
C ARG A 311 5.40 -23.37 -9.40
N SER A 312 6.50 -22.65 -9.19
CA SER A 312 6.82 -21.45 -9.97
C SER A 312 6.93 -21.76 -11.45
N LYS A 313 7.58 -22.86 -11.85
CA LYS A 313 7.66 -23.30 -13.25
C LYS A 313 6.29 -23.63 -13.83
N LEU A 314 5.44 -24.31 -13.05
CA LEU A 314 4.06 -24.63 -13.43
C LEU A 314 3.25 -23.37 -13.73
N TYR A 315 3.23 -22.42 -12.80
CA TYR A 315 2.39 -21.23 -12.95
C TYR A 315 2.97 -20.20 -13.91
N LYS A 316 4.26 -19.84 -13.77
CA LYS A 316 4.88 -18.73 -14.52
C LYS A 316 5.27 -19.10 -15.94
N GLU A 317 5.73 -20.33 -16.18
CA GLU A 317 6.22 -20.72 -17.50
C GLU A 317 5.23 -21.54 -18.33
N ASN A 318 4.24 -22.17 -17.69
CA ASN A 318 3.32 -23.07 -18.38
C ASN A 318 1.90 -22.52 -18.38
N ILE A 319 1.26 -22.35 -17.21
CA ILE A 319 -0.11 -21.82 -17.14
C ILE A 319 -0.18 -20.43 -17.77
N LEU A 320 0.66 -19.50 -17.30
CA LEU A 320 0.68 -18.13 -17.84
C LEU A 320 1.03 -18.09 -19.34
N ARG A 321 1.96 -18.95 -19.79
CA ARG A 321 2.35 -19.02 -21.20
C ARG A 321 1.22 -19.55 -22.08
N LEU A 322 0.56 -20.63 -21.67
CA LEU A 322 -0.60 -21.17 -22.37
C LEU A 322 -1.73 -20.14 -22.40
N THR A 323 -2.08 -19.54 -21.26
CA THR A 323 -3.06 -18.45 -21.17
C THR A 323 -2.71 -17.34 -22.15
N THR A 324 -1.46 -16.86 -22.15
CA THR A 324 -1.03 -15.77 -23.03
C THR A 324 -1.11 -16.16 -24.52
N ARG A 325 -0.76 -17.40 -24.90
CA ARG A 325 -0.87 -17.88 -26.31
C ARG A 325 -2.30 -17.87 -26.84
N TYR A 326 -3.27 -18.22 -25.99
CA TYR A 326 -4.69 -18.14 -26.35
C TYR A 326 -5.17 -16.68 -26.36
N GLN A 327 -4.77 -15.89 -25.36
CA GLN A 327 -5.07 -14.46 -25.29
C GLN A 327 -4.55 -13.70 -26.51
N ASP A 328 -3.37 -14.04 -27.04
CA ASP A 328 -2.79 -13.41 -28.24
C ASP A 328 -3.62 -13.63 -29.52
N ARG A 329 -4.56 -14.58 -29.49
CA ARG A 329 -5.51 -14.85 -30.58
C ARG A 329 -6.89 -14.23 -30.35
N GLY A 330 -7.07 -13.42 -29.31
CA GLY A 330 -8.34 -12.76 -28.99
C GLY A 330 -9.15 -13.42 -27.87
N TYR A 331 -8.66 -14.49 -27.24
CA TYR A 331 -9.40 -15.21 -26.19
C TYR A 331 -9.05 -14.64 -24.80
N ALA A 332 -9.58 -13.45 -24.48
CA ALA A 332 -9.24 -12.73 -23.25
C ALA A 332 -9.57 -13.50 -21.97
N TYR A 333 -10.68 -14.24 -21.98
CA TYR A 333 -11.23 -14.98 -20.83
C TYR A 333 -10.82 -16.46 -20.80
N VAL A 334 -9.73 -16.82 -21.49
CA VAL A 334 -9.22 -18.20 -21.45
C VAL A 334 -8.91 -18.61 -20.02
N ASN A 335 -9.42 -19.77 -19.63
CA ASN A 335 -9.18 -20.36 -18.33
C ASN A 335 -8.36 -21.64 -18.50
N VAL A 336 -7.20 -21.69 -17.83
CA VAL A 336 -6.29 -22.84 -17.83
C VAL A 336 -6.23 -23.37 -16.40
N ILE A 337 -6.93 -24.48 -16.15
CA ILE A 337 -7.03 -25.08 -14.82
C ILE A 337 -6.10 -26.30 -14.75
N PRO A 338 -5.07 -26.29 -13.88
CA PRO A 338 -4.24 -27.46 -13.65
C PRO A 338 -5.00 -28.48 -12.80
N ARG A 339 -5.29 -29.66 -13.35
CA ARG A 339 -5.73 -30.84 -12.59
C ARG A 339 -4.51 -31.69 -12.28
N HIS A 340 -4.39 -32.15 -11.05
CA HIS A 340 -3.26 -32.97 -10.64
C HIS A 340 -3.69 -34.21 -9.87
N LYS A 341 -2.86 -35.26 -9.96
CA LYS A 341 -2.98 -36.48 -9.18
C LYS A 341 -1.60 -36.83 -8.63
N LEU A 342 -1.52 -37.08 -7.33
CA LEU A 342 -0.28 -37.50 -6.67
C LEU A 342 -0.22 -39.02 -6.63
N ASP A 343 0.89 -39.58 -7.10
CA ASP A 343 1.28 -40.96 -6.82
C ASP A 343 2.29 -40.93 -5.67
N HIS A 344 1.83 -41.25 -4.46
CA HIS A 344 2.66 -41.27 -3.26
C HIS A 344 3.69 -42.41 -3.23
N LYS A 345 3.46 -43.50 -3.99
CA LYS A 345 4.37 -44.65 -4.05
C LYS A 345 5.56 -44.35 -4.96
N LYS A 346 5.27 -43.84 -6.17
CA LYS A 346 6.29 -43.48 -7.16
C LYS A 346 6.83 -42.06 -7.02
N GLN A 347 6.27 -41.27 -6.09
CA GLN A 347 6.60 -39.85 -5.90
C GLN A 347 6.42 -39.04 -7.20
N LEU A 348 5.33 -39.30 -7.92
CA LEU A 348 5.03 -38.64 -9.19
C LEU A 348 3.86 -37.66 -9.05
N PHE A 349 4.01 -36.50 -9.67
CA PHE A 349 2.99 -35.48 -9.80
C PHE A 349 2.44 -35.53 -11.24
N HIS A 350 1.31 -36.20 -11.44
CA HIS A 350 0.64 -36.23 -12.75
C HIS A 350 -0.15 -34.93 -12.93
N LEU A 351 -0.06 -34.34 -14.11
CA LEU A 351 -0.63 -33.03 -14.42
C LEU A 351 -1.44 -33.09 -15.71
N THR A 352 -2.68 -32.62 -15.67
CA THR A 352 -3.53 -32.42 -16.84
C THR A 352 -4.02 -30.96 -16.87
N MET A 353 -3.62 -30.21 -17.90
CA MET A 353 -4.07 -28.84 -18.11
C MET A 353 -5.43 -28.83 -18.80
N GLN A 354 -6.49 -28.45 -18.08
CA GLN A 354 -7.82 -28.26 -18.66
C GLN A 354 -7.94 -26.84 -19.21
N ILE A 355 -8.10 -26.70 -20.53
CA ILE A 355 -8.16 -25.40 -21.21
C ILE A 355 -9.58 -25.13 -21.72
N GLN A 356 -10.07 -23.93 -21.39
CA GLN A 356 -11.34 -23.39 -21.85
C GLN A 356 -11.11 -22.00 -22.43
N PRO A 357 -11.09 -21.84 -23.77
CA PRO A 357 -10.75 -20.56 -24.41
C PRO A 357 -11.73 -19.42 -24.13
N GLY A 358 -13.02 -19.74 -23.94
CA GLY A 358 -14.08 -18.73 -23.94
C GLY A 358 -14.32 -18.12 -25.34
N PRO A 359 -15.11 -17.04 -25.43
CA PRO A 359 -15.33 -16.34 -26.69
C PRO A 359 -14.10 -15.52 -27.10
N ARG A 360 -13.95 -15.34 -28.41
CA ARG A 360 -12.97 -14.39 -28.98
C ARG A 360 -13.55 -12.98 -28.88
N VAL A 361 -12.77 -12.02 -28.41
CA VAL A 361 -13.23 -10.65 -28.14
C VAL A 361 -12.34 -9.57 -28.78
N ARG A 362 -12.97 -8.43 -29.08
CA ARG A 362 -12.30 -7.19 -29.53
C ARG A 362 -12.35 -6.12 -28.46
N ILE A 363 -11.30 -5.29 -28.42
CA ILE A 363 -11.19 -4.16 -27.51
C ILE A 363 -12.16 -3.09 -27.99
N GLU A 364 -13.14 -2.76 -27.18
CA GLU A 364 -14.12 -1.70 -27.49
C GLU A 364 -13.61 -0.34 -27.05
N ARG A 365 -13.04 -0.27 -25.85
CA ARG A 365 -12.53 0.98 -25.27
C ARG A 365 -11.37 0.72 -24.33
N ILE A 366 -10.44 1.67 -24.29
CA ILE A 366 -9.32 1.72 -23.35
C ILE A 366 -9.53 2.91 -22.42
N GLU A 367 -9.77 2.63 -21.15
CA GLU A 367 -9.95 3.61 -20.09
C GLU A 367 -8.67 3.73 -19.27
N VAL A 368 -8.23 4.95 -19.00
CA VAL A 368 -7.17 5.24 -18.04
C VAL A 368 -7.79 5.95 -16.83
N THR A 369 -7.44 5.50 -15.62
CA THR A 369 -8.01 6.03 -14.38
C THR A 369 -6.93 6.21 -13.33
N GLY A 370 -7.03 7.29 -12.56
CA GLY A 370 -6.10 7.63 -11.47
C GLY A 370 -4.94 8.55 -11.87
N ASN A 371 -4.93 9.05 -13.11
CA ASN A 371 -3.99 10.06 -13.61
C ASN A 371 -4.56 11.48 -13.41
N SER A 372 -4.42 12.03 -12.20
CA SER A 372 -4.93 13.36 -11.87
C SER A 372 -4.02 14.50 -12.34
N LYS A 373 -2.70 14.25 -12.38
CA LYS A 373 -1.68 15.23 -12.79
C LYS A 373 -1.12 14.91 -14.17
N THR A 374 -0.89 13.64 -14.46
CA THR A 374 -0.33 13.12 -15.70
C THR A 374 -1.40 13.13 -16.78
N GLN A 375 -1.08 13.72 -17.92
CA GLN A 375 -2.00 13.78 -19.04
C GLN A 375 -2.25 12.38 -19.61
N ASP A 376 -3.48 12.10 -20.01
CA ASP A 376 -3.89 10.79 -20.54
C ASP A 376 -3.00 10.35 -21.73
N LYS A 377 -2.66 11.28 -22.62
CA LYS A 377 -1.79 11.03 -23.79
C LYS A 377 -0.43 10.41 -23.45
N VAL A 378 0.14 10.77 -22.30
CA VAL A 378 1.44 10.25 -21.82
C VAL A 378 1.34 8.76 -21.50
N ILE A 379 0.19 8.32 -20.98
CA ILE A 379 -0.07 6.91 -20.69
C ILE A 379 -0.50 6.20 -21.97
N ARG A 380 -1.38 6.81 -22.76
CA ARG A 380 -1.98 6.23 -23.96
C ARG A 380 -0.94 5.85 -25.02
N ARG A 381 0.08 6.67 -25.24
CA ARG A 381 1.18 6.38 -26.19
C ARG A 381 2.02 5.16 -25.82
N GLU A 382 2.03 4.75 -24.55
CA GLU A 382 2.71 3.54 -24.10
C GLU A 382 1.88 2.26 -24.27
N ILE A 383 0.59 2.40 -24.62
CA ILE A 383 -0.31 1.27 -24.84
C ILE A 383 -0.12 0.75 -26.26
N ARG A 384 0.12 -0.56 -26.38
CA ARG A 384 0.43 -1.29 -27.64
C ARG A 384 -0.75 -2.10 -28.19
N VAL A 385 -1.93 -1.90 -27.61
CA VAL A 385 -3.22 -2.37 -28.14
C VAL A 385 -4.10 -1.17 -28.45
N TYR A 386 -4.89 -1.28 -29.51
CA TYR A 386 -5.77 -0.20 -29.94
C TYR A 386 -7.24 -0.63 -29.83
N GLU A 387 -8.12 0.36 -29.76
CA GLU A 387 -9.56 0.13 -29.83
C GLU A 387 -9.91 -0.44 -31.21
N GLY A 388 -10.75 -1.47 -31.25
CA GLY A 388 -11.05 -2.26 -32.45
C GLY A 388 -10.20 -3.53 -32.62
N ASP A 389 -8.99 -3.57 -32.04
CA ASP A 389 -8.13 -4.75 -32.14
C ASP A 389 -8.75 -5.98 -31.46
N TYR A 390 -8.42 -7.17 -31.97
CA TYR A 390 -8.60 -8.38 -31.16
C TYR A 390 -7.73 -8.30 -29.92
N TYR A 391 -8.25 -8.79 -28.79
CA TYR A 391 -7.46 -8.85 -27.56
C TYR A 391 -6.13 -9.58 -27.80
N ASN A 392 -5.05 -9.03 -27.25
CA ASN A 392 -3.73 -9.65 -27.32
C ASN A 392 -3.04 -9.52 -25.95
N GLY A 393 -2.89 -10.65 -25.27
CA GLY A 393 -2.37 -10.69 -23.90
C GLY A 393 -0.94 -10.17 -23.81
N SER A 394 -0.09 -10.53 -24.76
CA SER A 394 1.31 -10.10 -24.84
C SER A 394 1.44 -8.58 -24.99
N LYS A 395 0.65 -7.97 -25.88
CA LYS A 395 0.63 -6.51 -26.07
C LYS A 395 0.06 -5.77 -24.85
N VAL A 396 -0.95 -6.32 -24.17
CA VAL A 396 -1.47 -5.74 -22.91
C VAL A 396 -0.41 -5.79 -21.81
N GLN A 397 0.28 -6.92 -21.64
CA GLN A 397 1.36 -7.07 -20.67
C GLN A 397 2.53 -6.11 -20.98
N LEU A 398 2.89 -5.96 -22.25
CA LEU A 398 3.89 -4.98 -22.70
C LEU A 398 3.46 -3.56 -22.36
N SER A 399 2.20 -3.20 -22.64
CA SER A 399 1.62 -1.89 -22.30
C SER A 399 1.73 -1.59 -20.80
N GLN A 400 1.36 -2.56 -19.95
CA GLN A 400 1.48 -2.41 -18.49
C GLN A 400 2.92 -2.12 -18.05
N ARG A 401 3.89 -2.83 -18.62
CA ARG A 401 5.32 -2.64 -18.31
C ARG A 401 5.83 -1.29 -18.80
N ARG A 402 5.46 -0.86 -20.00
CA ARG A 402 5.85 0.45 -20.56
C ARG A 402 5.30 1.60 -19.73
N VAL A 403 4.00 1.56 -19.38
CA VAL A 403 3.38 2.55 -18.48
C VAL A 403 4.07 2.55 -17.11
N PHE A 404 4.41 1.39 -16.54
CA PHE A 404 5.16 1.34 -15.29
C PHE A 404 6.59 1.90 -15.43
N ALA A 405 7.25 1.64 -16.55
CA ALA A 405 8.61 2.09 -16.84
C ALA A 405 8.74 3.62 -16.98
N LEU A 406 7.62 4.35 -17.20
CA LEU A 406 7.59 5.81 -17.09
C LEU A 406 8.05 6.31 -15.71
N GLY A 407 7.86 5.50 -14.66
CA GLY A 407 8.28 5.87 -13.31
C GLY A 407 7.38 6.90 -12.61
N PHE A 408 6.21 7.22 -13.16
CA PHE A 408 5.26 8.19 -12.60
C PHE A 408 4.24 7.58 -11.63
N PHE A 409 4.16 6.25 -11.59
CA PHE A 409 3.12 5.53 -10.87
C PHE A 409 3.70 4.57 -9.83
N GLU A 410 2.94 4.33 -8.77
CA GLU A 410 3.19 3.23 -7.84
C GLU A 410 2.95 1.88 -8.50
N LYS A 411 3.60 0.83 -7.97
CA LYS A 411 3.38 -0.54 -8.42
C LYS A 411 2.01 -1.04 -7.92
N THR A 412 1.03 -1.12 -8.81
CA THR A 412 -0.33 -1.61 -8.53
C THR A 412 -0.56 -3.07 -8.97
N HIS A 413 0.34 -3.64 -9.77
CA HIS A 413 0.34 -5.06 -10.14
C HIS A 413 1.68 -5.76 -9.85
N PRO A 414 1.71 -6.93 -9.19
CA PRO A 414 2.95 -7.61 -8.78
C PRO A 414 3.90 -7.97 -9.94
N LEU A 415 3.35 -8.40 -11.09
CA LEU A 415 4.14 -8.93 -12.22
C LEU A 415 4.43 -7.90 -13.32
N TYR A 416 3.54 -6.92 -13.51
CA TYR A 416 3.58 -6.03 -14.70
C TYR A 416 3.63 -4.55 -14.33
N GLY A 417 3.68 -4.22 -13.04
CA GLY A 417 3.75 -2.83 -12.58
C GLY A 417 2.37 -2.18 -12.45
N ILE A 418 1.59 -2.14 -13.54
CA ILE A 418 0.26 -1.50 -13.57
C ILE A 418 -0.87 -2.51 -13.58
N LYS A 419 -1.93 -2.26 -12.82
CA LYS A 419 -3.15 -3.07 -12.80
C LYS A 419 -4.03 -2.73 -14.00
N VAL A 420 -4.38 -3.75 -14.78
CA VAL A 420 -5.41 -3.65 -15.83
C VAL A 420 -6.55 -4.55 -15.45
N VAL A 421 -7.77 -4.01 -15.46
CA VAL A 421 -8.99 -4.79 -15.27
C VAL A 421 -9.76 -4.84 -16.58
N SER A 422 -10.27 -6.01 -16.90
CA SER A 422 -11.15 -6.21 -18.05
C SER A 422 -12.60 -6.13 -17.60
N ARG A 423 -13.41 -5.33 -18.30
CA ARG A 423 -14.87 -5.27 -18.11
C ARG A 423 -15.56 -5.77 -19.38
N ARG A 424 -16.75 -6.35 -19.23
CA ARG A 424 -17.62 -6.66 -20.37
C ARG A 424 -17.97 -5.36 -21.08
N GLY A 425 -17.88 -5.38 -22.41
CA GLY A 425 -18.30 -4.28 -23.27
C GLY A 425 -19.81 -4.23 -23.47
N SER A 426 -20.23 -3.45 -24.45
CA SER A 426 -21.63 -3.34 -24.88
C SER A 426 -22.18 -4.64 -25.47
N LYS A 427 -21.30 -5.50 -26.02
CA LYS A 427 -21.64 -6.81 -26.59
C LYS A 427 -20.81 -7.93 -25.95
N PRO A 428 -21.27 -9.20 -26.01
CA PRO A 428 -20.52 -10.35 -25.45
C PRO A 428 -19.13 -10.58 -26.07
N ASP A 429 -18.92 -10.14 -27.31
CA ASP A 429 -17.65 -10.20 -28.06
C ASP A 429 -16.79 -8.93 -27.88
N ARG A 430 -17.17 -8.03 -26.97
CA ARG A 430 -16.47 -6.77 -26.71
C ARG A 430 -15.93 -6.72 -25.29
N ILE A 431 -14.75 -6.13 -25.15
CA ILE A 431 -14.05 -5.96 -23.88
C ILE A 431 -13.59 -4.53 -23.70
N ILE A 432 -13.77 -4.00 -22.50
CA ILE A 432 -13.23 -2.69 -22.10
C ILE A 432 -12.02 -2.94 -21.21
N LEU A 433 -10.88 -2.36 -21.57
CA LEU A 433 -9.65 -2.45 -20.79
C LEU A 433 -9.49 -1.18 -19.96
N ARG A 434 -9.45 -1.32 -18.63
CA ARG A 434 -9.21 -0.19 -17.73
C ARG A 434 -7.84 -0.30 -17.10
N PHE A 435 -6.95 0.62 -17.46
CA PHE A 435 -5.67 0.85 -16.83
C PHE A 435 -5.89 1.68 -15.56
N ILE A 436 -5.59 1.08 -14.40
CA ILE A 436 -5.72 1.73 -13.10
C ILE A 436 -4.31 2.10 -12.62
N VAL A 437 -4.00 3.39 -12.70
CA VAL A 437 -2.73 3.94 -12.24
C VAL A 437 -2.91 4.64 -10.90
N LYS A 438 -1.83 4.72 -10.13
CA LYS A 438 -1.77 5.49 -8.89
C LYS A 438 -0.53 6.37 -8.95
N GLU A 439 -0.72 7.66 -9.13
CA GLU A 439 0.39 8.61 -9.25
C GLU A 439 1.22 8.69 -7.97
N LYS A 440 2.54 8.82 -8.13
CA LYS A 440 3.48 9.12 -7.05
C LYS A 440 4.22 10.42 -7.33
N SER A 441 4.96 10.93 -6.35
CA SER A 441 5.84 12.07 -6.58
C SER A 441 6.88 11.74 -7.65
N THR A 442 6.96 12.59 -8.67
CA THR A 442 7.94 12.51 -9.76
C THR A 442 9.11 13.48 -9.58
N GLY A 443 9.01 14.36 -8.58
CA GLY A 443 10.06 15.28 -8.19
C GLY A 443 11.02 14.62 -7.21
N THR A 444 12.32 14.80 -7.45
CA THR A 444 13.39 14.30 -6.59
C THR A 444 14.34 15.43 -6.21
N PHE A 445 14.69 15.49 -4.94
CA PHE A 445 15.79 16.29 -4.43
C PHE A 445 16.84 15.34 -3.89
N GLN A 446 18.08 15.45 -4.38
CA GLN A 446 19.18 14.58 -4.02
C GLN A 446 20.36 15.43 -3.56
N VAL A 447 20.92 15.11 -2.40
CA VAL A 447 22.16 15.69 -1.90
C VAL A 447 23.03 14.52 -1.46
N GLY A 448 24.28 14.50 -1.90
CA GLY A 448 25.21 13.42 -1.60
C GLY A 448 26.63 13.94 -1.45
N ALA A 449 27.42 13.24 -0.65
CA ALA A 449 28.85 13.41 -0.54
C ALA A 449 29.53 12.04 -0.74
N GLY A 450 30.69 12.01 -1.37
CA GLY A 450 31.47 10.80 -1.61
C GLY A 450 32.97 11.07 -1.55
N LEU A 451 33.76 10.03 -1.29
CA LEU A 451 35.22 10.11 -1.35
C LEU A 451 35.71 9.43 -2.61
N SER A 452 36.61 10.10 -3.33
CA SER A 452 37.31 9.60 -4.50
C SER A 452 38.81 9.61 -4.19
N THR A 453 39.50 8.52 -4.50
CA THR A 453 40.97 8.48 -4.42
C THR A 453 41.63 9.49 -5.35
N PHE A 454 40.93 9.86 -6.43
CA PHE A 454 41.41 10.83 -7.41
C PHE A 454 40.89 12.24 -7.13
N GLU A 455 39.59 12.42 -6.86
CA GLU A 455 38.98 13.76 -6.71
C GLU A 455 38.88 14.26 -5.26
N GLY A 456 39.29 13.45 -4.28
CA GLY A 456 39.06 13.72 -2.87
C GLY A 456 37.58 13.71 -2.53
N LEU A 457 37.12 14.68 -1.74
CA LEU A 457 35.72 14.81 -1.36
C LEU A 457 34.89 15.37 -2.52
N VAL A 458 33.81 14.68 -2.88
CA VAL A 458 32.88 15.02 -3.96
C VAL A 458 31.51 15.30 -3.36
N PHE A 459 30.99 16.50 -3.56
CA PHE A 459 29.63 16.91 -3.21
C PHE A 459 28.76 16.99 -4.45
N ASN A 460 27.54 16.47 -4.36
CA ASN A 460 26.54 16.50 -5.42
C ASN A 460 25.22 17.03 -4.85
N ALA A 461 24.57 17.93 -5.58
CA ALA A 461 23.22 18.39 -5.32
C ALA A 461 22.42 18.38 -6.63
N GLN A 462 21.22 17.83 -6.61
CA GLN A 462 20.35 17.77 -7.79
C GLN A 462 18.89 17.97 -7.39
N VAL A 463 18.18 18.79 -8.16
CA VAL A 463 16.73 18.83 -8.18
C VAL A 463 16.24 18.42 -9.57
N SER A 464 15.28 17.50 -9.62
CA SER A 464 14.73 17.01 -10.89
C SER A 464 13.22 16.84 -10.77
N GLN A 465 12.51 17.14 -11.86
CA GLN A 465 11.10 16.87 -12.05
C GLN A 465 10.95 16.03 -13.32
N ASN A 466 10.61 14.75 -13.18
CA ASN A 466 10.56 13.79 -14.30
C ASN A 466 9.22 13.78 -15.08
N ASN A 467 8.21 14.49 -14.58
CA ASN A 467 6.90 14.61 -15.22
C ASN A 467 6.40 16.06 -15.13
N LEU A 468 7.18 16.98 -15.70
CA LEU A 468 6.91 18.41 -15.66
C LEU A 468 5.50 18.70 -16.20
N MET A 469 4.67 19.33 -15.36
CA MET A 469 3.27 19.67 -15.67
C MET A 469 2.44 18.47 -16.19
N GLY A 470 2.82 17.24 -15.85
CA GLY A 470 2.11 16.04 -16.30
C GLY A 470 2.33 15.63 -17.75
N ARG A 471 3.33 16.21 -18.45
CA ARG A 471 3.57 16.00 -19.89
C ARG A 471 4.58 14.89 -20.22
N GLY A 472 5.12 14.22 -19.21
CA GLY A 472 6.18 13.24 -19.37
C GLY A 472 7.53 13.84 -19.78
N GLN A 473 7.72 15.14 -19.52
CA GLN A 473 8.96 15.89 -19.75
C GLN A 473 9.80 15.90 -18.48
N THR A 474 11.12 15.82 -18.64
CA THR A 474 12.08 15.92 -17.53
C THR A 474 12.78 17.27 -17.54
N MET A 475 12.84 17.92 -16.38
CA MET A 475 13.70 19.08 -16.15
C MET A 475 14.55 18.85 -14.91
N SER A 476 15.85 19.09 -14.99
CA SER A 476 16.76 18.91 -13.86
C SER A 476 17.83 19.98 -13.79
N LEU A 477 18.15 20.39 -12.58
CA LEU A 477 19.28 21.24 -12.25
C LEU A 477 20.22 20.43 -11.34
N ALA A 478 21.49 20.36 -11.69
CA ALA A 478 22.51 19.63 -10.96
C ALA A 478 23.73 20.52 -10.69
N ALA A 479 24.33 20.34 -9.52
CA ALA A 479 25.60 20.91 -9.13
C ALA A 479 26.50 19.79 -8.60
N GLN A 480 27.75 19.74 -9.03
CA GLN A 480 28.78 18.85 -8.53
C GLN A 480 30.03 19.67 -8.22
N VAL A 481 30.59 19.47 -7.02
CA VAL A 481 31.80 20.15 -6.55
C VAL A 481 32.74 19.12 -5.94
N SER A 482 33.98 19.05 -6.40
CA SER A 482 35.05 18.22 -5.87
C SER A 482 36.37 18.98 -5.86
N GLY A 483 37.44 18.35 -5.36
CA GLY A 483 38.78 18.96 -5.38
C GLY A 483 39.29 19.30 -6.78
N ILE A 484 38.73 18.67 -7.82
CA ILE A 484 39.18 18.84 -9.20
C ILE A 484 38.09 19.31 -10.16
N ARG A 485 36.81 19.28 -9.75
CA ARG A 485 35.69 19.51 -10.66
C ARG A 485 34.62 20.37 -10.01
N GLN A 486 34.21 21.40 -10.72
CA GLN A 486 32.96 22.12 -10.47
C GLN A 486 32.09 21.99 -11.72
N LEU A 487 30.82 21.64 -11.55
CA LEU A 487 29.87 21.47 -12.66
C LEU A 487 28.51 21.97 -12.22
N PHE A 488 27.95 22.90 -12.97
CA PHE A 488 26.56 23.33 -12.88
C PHE A 488 25.88 22.99 -14.20
N GLN A 489 24.77 22.26 -14.17
CA GLN A 489 24.08 21.78 -15.36
C GLN A 489 22.57 21.92 -15.24
N LEU A 490 21.96 22.53 -16.24
CA LEU A 490 20.52 22.52 -16.49
C LEU A 490 20.23 21.57 -17.67
N GLN A 491 19.26 20.68 -17.50
CA GLN A 491 18.84 19.75 -18.54
C GLN A 491 17.32 19.72 -18.68
N PHE A 492 16.84 19.69 -19.92
CA PHE A 492 15.45 19.49 -20.29
C PHE A 492 15.35 18.36 -21.32
N VAL A 493 14.38 17.47 -21.17
CA VAL A 493 14.13 16.34 -22.09
C VAL A 493 12.63 16.20 -22.34
N ASP A 494 12.24 16.23 -23.60
CA ASP A 494 10.92 15.82 -24.08
C ASP A 494 11.06 14.55 -24.94
N PRO A 495 10.69 13.36 -24.42
CA PRO A 495 10.79 12.11 -25.19
C PRO A 495 9.88 12.05 -26.42
N HIS A 496 8.83 12.87 -26.46
CA HIS A 496 7.80 12.88 -27.51
C HIS A 496 7.44 14.34 -27.85
N LEU A 497 8.41 15.04 -28.42
CA LEU A 497 8.29 16.44 -28.81
C LEU A 497 7.05 16.61 -29.69
N LEU A 498 6.17 17.53 -29.28
CA LEU A 498 4.91 17.84 -29.98
C LEU A 498 4.02 16.61 -30.24
N ASP A 499 4.01 15.65 -29.30
CA ASP A 499 3.25 14.40 -29.40
C ASP A 499 3.65 13.49 -30.57
N THR A 500 4.87 13.63 -31.06
CA THR A 500 5.46 12.76 -32.07
C THR A 500 6.40 11.71 -31.45
N ASP A 501 6.97 10.83 -32.27
CA ASP A 501 8.02 9.88 -31.85
C ASP A 501 9.41 10.55 -31.74
N TRP A 502 9.53 11.83 -32.05
CA TRP A 502 10.78 12.57 -31.90
C TRP A 502 11.08 12.87 -30.43
N THR A 503 12.26 12.50 -29.98
CA THR A 503 12.84 12.97 -28.73
C THR A 503 13.58 14.27 -28.97
N PHE A 504 13.40 15.23 -28.07
CA PHE A 504 14.20 16.45 -28.00
C PHE A 504 14.83 16.59 -26.62
N ALA A 505 16.10 17.00 -26.57
CA ALA A 505 16.75 17.33 -25.32
C ALA A 505 17.64 18.56 -25.47
N PHE A 506 17.66 19.37 -24.42
CA PHE A 506 18.51 20.53 -24.28
C PHE A 506 19.31 20.40 -22.98
N SER A 507 20.59 20.76 -23.03
CA SER A 507 21.42 20.86 -21.83
C SER A 507 22.30 22.09 -21.92
N ALA A 508 22.33 22.90 -20.85
CA ALA A 508 23.30 23.98 -20.66
C ALA A 508 24.16 23.66 -19.45
N TYR A 509 25.47 23.87 -19.56
CA TYR A 509 26.40 23.57 -18.49
C TYR A 509 27.53 24.59 -18.40
N ASN A 510 28.02 24.79 -17.17
CA ASN A 510 29.26 25.44 -16.85
C ASN A 510 30.09 24.47 -16.01
N SER A 511 31.32 24.18 -16.44
CA SER A 511 32.22 23.27 -15.75
C SER A 511 33.62 23.82 -15.66
N GLN A 512 34.22 23.72 -14.48
CA GLN A 512 35.63 23.96 -14.25
C GLN A 512 36.28 22.63 -13.88
N ARG A 513 37.42 22.32 -14.50
CA ARG A 513 38.26 21.17 -14.15
C ARG A 513 39.66 21.65 -13.84
N ASP A 514 40.15 21.35 -12.65
CA ASP A 514 41.49 21.67 -12.22
C ASP A 514 42.33 20.38 -12.20
N LEU A 515 43.21 20.24 -13.18
CA LEU A 515 44.11 19.08 -13.33
C LEU A 515 45.55 19.43 -12.93
N SER A 516 45.74 20.56 -12.22
CA SER A 516 47.05 21.09 -11.87
C SER A 516 47.91 20.16 -11.02
N THR A 517 47.28 19.29 -10.23
CA THR A 517 47.95 18.43 -9.22
C THR A 517 48.27 17.01 -9.70
N PHE A 518 47.86 16.62 -10.91
CA PHE A 518 47.96 15.22 -11.38
C PHE A 518 49.09 14.96 -12.37
N PHE A 519 49.58 16.00 -13.03
CA PHE A 519 50.58 15.87 -14.08
C PHE A 519 51.73 16.84 -13.80
N SER A 520 52.95 16.49 -14.24
CA SER A 520 54.12 17.38 -14.20
C SER A 520 53.89 18.69 -14.97
N ILE A 521 52.87 18.71 -15.83
CA ILE A 521 52.34 19.85 -16.58
C ILE A 521 50.82 19.86 -16.37
N GLY A 522 50.34 20.76 -15.52
CA GLY A 522 48.92 20.88 -15.18
C GLY A 522 48.19 21.93 -16.02
N PHE A 523 46.86 21.86 -16.05
CA PHE A 523 46.03 22.93 -16.58
C PHE A 523 44.67 22.97 -15.89
N ARG A 524 44.06 24.15 -15.93
CA ARG A 524 42.69 24.39 -15.53
C ARG A 524 41.85 24.65 -16.77
N GLN A 525 40.76 23.92 -16.93
CA GLN A 525 39.84 24.08 -18.04
C GLN A 525 38.48 24.57 -17.55
N THR A 526 38.05 25.73 -18.05
CA THR A 526 36.70 26.27 -17.84
C THR A 526 35.91 26.15 -19.13
N THR A 527 34.79 25.43 -19.08
CA THR A 527 33.92 25.16 -20.23
C THR A 527 32.52 25.68 -19.94
N THR A 528 32.01 26.55 -20.80
CA THR A 528 30.60 26.98 -20.78
C THR A 528 29.99 26.64 -22.12
N GLY A 529 28.91 25.87 -22.12
CA GLY A 529 28.33 25.41 -23.37
C GLY A 529 26.97 24.79 -23.22
N GLY A 530 26.48 24.26 -24.33
CA GLY A 530 25.23 23.54 -24.36
C GLY A 530 25.15 22.52 -25.47
N THR A 531 24.14 21.67 -25.37
CA THR A 531 23.82 20.66 -26.36
C THR A 531 22.34 20.72 -26.72
N LEU A 532 22.07 20.48 -28.00
CA LEU A 532 20.74 20.21 -28.54
C LEU A 532 20.78 18.80 -29.11
N THR A 533 19.83 17.96 -28.72
CA THR A 533 19.75 16.57 -29.16
C THR A 533 18.37 16.29 -29.72
N TRP A 534 18.33 15.70 -30.90
CA TRP A 534 17.13 15.11 -31.49
C TRP A 534 17.32 13.60 -31.56
N GLY A 535 16.24 12.85 -31.38
CA GLY A 535 16.29 11.40 -31.53
C GLY A 535 15.01 10.83 -32.07
N TYR A 536 15.09 9.66 -32.68
CA TYR A 536 13.95 8.96 -33.26
C TYR A 536 14.09 7.45 -33.02
N PRO A 537 13.03 6.76 -32.56
CA PRO A 537 13.01 5.31 -32.43
C PRO A 537 12.87 4.67 -33.82
N LEU A 538 13.93 4.05 -34.33
CA LEU A 538 13.90 3.32 -35.60
C LEU A 538 13.08 2.03 -35.48
N ILE A 539 13.22 1.35 -34.34
CA ILE A 539 12.39 0.24 -33.88
C ILE A 539 12.27 0.33 -32.35
N ASP A 540 11.37 -0.43 -31.72
CA ASP A 540 11.06 -0.32 -30.28
C ASP A 540 12.31 -0.31 -29.35
N ASN A 541 13.40 -0.98 -29.75
CA ASN A 541 14.63 -1.11 -28.96
C ASN A 541 15.84 -0.39 -29.58
N LEU A 542 15.70 0.32 -30.70
CA LEU A 542 16.80 0.99 -31.41
C LEU A 542 16.46 2.46 -31.64
N ASN A 543 17.24 3.35 -31.04
CA ASN A 543 17.06 4.79 -31.17
C ASN A 543 18.28 5.40 -31.87
N ALA A 544 18.04 6.21 -32.90
CA ALA A 544 19.05 7.09 -33.45
C ALA A 544 18.95 8.46 -32.78
N LEU A 545 20.08 9.07 -32.45
CA LEU A 545 20.18 10.41 -31.87
C LEU A 545 21.23 11.23 -32.61
N VAL A 546 20.96 12.50 -32.80
CA VAL A 546 21.89 13.50 -33.31
C VAL A 546 22.01 14.60 -32.28
N THR A 547 23.22 14.82 -31.77
CA THR A 547 23.53 15.85 -30.79
C THR A 547 24.43 16.90 -31.42
N TYR A 548 23.96 18.14 -31.46
CA TYR A 548 24.79 19.30 -31.72
C TYR A 548 25.31 19.86 -30.39
N LYS A 549 26.62 20.08 -30.28
CA LYS A 549 27.28 20.66 -29.12
C LYS A 549 27.97 21.95 -29.53
N PHE A 550 27.78 22.99 -28.72
CA PHE A 550 28.44 24.28 -28.85
C PHE A 550 28.99 24.72 -27.49
N GLU A 551 30.30 24.92 -27.38
CA GLU A 551 30.93 25.27 -26.10
C GLU A 551 32.12 26.22 -26.28
N ARG A 552 32.25 27.13 -25.32
CA ARG A 552 33.40 27.99 -25.13
C ARG A 552 34.31 27.33 -24.10
N VAL A 553 35.54 27.06 -24.49
CA VAL A 553 36.56 26.39 -23.67
C VAL A 553 37.71 27.35 -23.43
N PHE A 554 38.04 27.59 -22.17
CA PHE A 554 39.21 28.35 -21.77
C PHE A 554 40.16 27.42 -21.02
N ILE A 555 41.43 27.38 -21.43
CA ILE A 555 42.46 26.55 -20.84
C ILE A 555 43.53 27.48 -20.27
N GLU A 556 43.70 27.43 -18.96
CA GLU A 556 44.73 28.13 -18.23
C GLU A 556 45.82 27.10 -17.85
N PRO A 557 47.02 27.15 -18.44
CA PRO A 557 48.11 26.26 -18.04
C PRO A 557 48.56 26.60 -16.61
N VAL A 558 48.80 25.57 -15.79
CA VAL A 558 49.20 25.71 -14.38
C VAL A 558 50.38 24.79 -14.10
N GLY A 559 51.55 25.35 -13.80
CA GLY A 559 52.77 24.62 -13.46
C GLY A 559 54.04 25.16 -14.14
N ILE A 560 55.20 24.72 -13.67
CA ILE A 560 56.53 25.02 -14.22
C ILE A 560 57.19 23.67 -14.51
N THR A 561 57.70 23.45 -15.72
CA THR A 561 58.52 22.27 -16.02
C THR A 561 59.84 22.37 -15.27
N ARG A 562 60.22 21.31 -14.55
CA ARG A 562 61.40 21.29 -13.67
C ARG A 562 62.76 21.40 -14.40
N ASP A 563 62.78 21.45 -15.74
CA ASP A 563 64.01 21.29 -16.52
C ASP A 563 64.13 22.18 -17.78
N SER A 564 63.41 23.31 -17.86
CA SER A 564 63.66 24.32 -18.91
C SER A 564 62.83 25.58 -18.68
N ASP A 565 63.46 26.73 -18.92
CA ASP A 565 62.88 28.09 -19.04
C ASP A 565 61.82 28.24 -20.17
N ILE A 566 61.25 27.14 -20.66
CA ILE A 566 60.20 27.17 -21.68
C ILE A 566 58.85 27.30 -20.97
N ARG A 567 58.27 28.50 -20.99
CA ARG A 567 56.86 28.71 -20.65
C ARG A 567 56.00 27.76 -21.48
N LEU A 568 55.13 26.98 -20.81
CA LEU A 568 54.10 26.13 -21.42
C LEU A 568 53.17 26.83 -22.43
N LYS A 569 53.25 28.17 -22.51
CA LYS A 569 52.69 28.98 -23.60
C LYS A 569 53.06 28.46 -25.01
N GLY A 570 54.19 27.78 -25.19
CA GLY A 570 54.58 27.20 -26.48
C GLY A 570 53.76 25.97 -26.90
N PHE A 571 53.41 25.09 -25.96
CA PHE A 571 52.60 23.87 -26.23
C PHE A 571 51.12 24.19 -26.45
N PHE A 572 50.64 25.26 -25.79
CA PHE A 572 49.30 25.83 -25.93
C PHE A 572 49.32 27.10 -26.79
N SER A 573 50.33 27.25 -27.67
CA SER A 573 50.47 28.43 -28.52
C SER A 573 49.21 28.59 -29.40
N GLY A 574 48.47 29.68 -29.19
CA GLY A 574 47.15 29.93 -29.78
C GLY A 574 45.98 29.98 -28.80
N THR A 575 46.17 29.68 -27.50
CA THR A 575 45.11 29.71 -26.47
C THR A 575 45.23 30.84 -25.44
N ASP A 576 45.74 32.02 -25.82
CA ASP A 576 45.72 33.20 -24.91
C ASP A 576 44.27 33.69 -24.63
N GLY A 577 43.25 33.10 -25.26
CA GLY A 577 41.84 33.41 -25.07
C GLY A 577 40.92 32.19 -25.18
N PRO A 578 39.62 32.36 -24.85
CA PRO A 578 38.64 31.29 -24.94
C PRO A 578 38.44 30.82 -26.38
N THR A 579 38.55 29.51 -26.60
CA THR A 579 38.29 28.87 -27.89
C THR A 579 36.82 28.47 -27.98
N ILE A 580 36.20 28.69 -29.14
CA ILE A 580 34.85 28.19 -29.43
C ILE A 580 34.99 26.85 -30.14
N THR A 581 34.27 25.84 -29.66
CA THR A 581 34.18 24.55 -30.32
C THR A 581 32.73 24.22 -30.63
N SER A 582 32.51 23.70 -31.84
CA SER A 582 31.22 23.17 -32.26
C SER A 582 31.42 21.75 -32.78
N SER A 583 30.46 20.87 -32.54
CA SER A 583 30.54 19.49 -33.02
C SER A 583 29.16 18.88 -33.18
N VAL A 584 29.04 17.97 -34.15
CA VAL A 584 27.86 17.13 -34.34
C VAL A 584 28.24 15.69 -34.01
N ARG A 585 27.41 15.03 -33.20
CA ARG A 585 27.57 13.61 -32.85
C ARG A 585 26.32 12.84 -33.24
N ALA A 586 26.49 11.85 -34.10
CA ALA A 586 25.47 10.82 -34.31
C ALA A 586 25.67 9.69 -33.28
N THR A 587 24.58 9.14 -32.75
CA THR A 587 24.61 8.03 -31.79
C THR A 587 23.47 7.08 -32.09
N VAL A 588 23.77 5.79 -32.18
CA VAL A 588 22.76 4.73 -32.28
C VAL A 588 22.77 3.95 -30.97
N ARG A 589 21.60 3.83 -30.33
CA ARG A 589 21.44 3.15 -29.04
C ARG A 589 20.50 1.96 -29.21
N TYR A 590 21.00 0.76 -28.96
CA TYR A 590 20.20 -0.46 -28.86
C TYR A 590 20.04 -0.87 -27.39
N ASP A 591 18.79 -1.02 -26.91
CA ASP A 591 18.49 -1.32 -25.51
C ASP A 591 17.50 -2.49 -25.38
N LEU A 592 17.98 -3.63 -24.90
CA LEU A 592 17.18 -4.83 -24.65
C LEU A 592 16.71 -4.97 -23.20
N ARG A 593 16.98 -3.99 -22.33
CA ARG A 593 16.58 -4.07 -20.92
C ARG A 593 15.07 -4.12 -20.80
N ASN A 594 14.58 -4.99 -19.93
CA ASN A 594 13.15 -5.14 -19.64
C ASN A 594 12.54 -3.94 -18.88
N ASN A 595 13.36 -3.20 -18.14
CA ASN A 595 12.99 -1.98 -17.44
C ASN A 595 14.24 -1.11 -17.24
N ARG A 596 14.13 0.20 -17.53
CA ARG A 596 15.27 1.13 -17.46
C ARG A 596 15.62 1.54 -16.03
N LEU A 597 14.66 1.46 -15.10
CA LEU A 597 14.85 1.82 -13.69
C LEU A 597 15.29 0.62 -12.83
N PHE A 598 14.76 -0.57 -13.15
CA PHE A 598 15.03 -1.80 -12.39
C PHE A 598 15.27 -2.97 -13.36
N PRO A 599 16.42 -3.01 -14.05
CA PRO A 599 16.73 -4.12 -14.95
C PRO A 599 16.87 -5.43 -14.16
N SER A 600 16.45 -6.55 -14.76
CA SER A 600 16.54 -7.89 -14.14
C SER A 600 16.98 -8.97 -15.10
#